data_AF-A0A7X8QBR3-F1
#
_entry.id   AF-A0A7X8QBR3-F1
#
_cell.length_a   1.000
_cell.length_b   1.000
_cell.length_c   1.000
_cell.angle_alpha   90.00
_cell.angle_beta   90.00
_cell.angle_gamma   90.00
#
_symmetry.space_group_name_H-M   'P 1'
#
loop_
_entity.id
_entity.type
_entity.pdbx_description
1 polymer ?
#
loop_
_entity_poly.entity_id
_entity_poly.type
_entity_poly.pdbx_seq_one_letter_code
_entity_poly.pdbx_strand_id
1 'polypeptide(L)'
;IRLATGRMWDMPRSVEIPDMPAFGSLNADIEGHPEILMRKETLMKYESLMREKRNIDREGSFTIGATAAKDFPGEIGSGVYASVTVSGPLGTSSSGDDKINKAAEQDLKRAEREDLLTRIKLQGEADEAASLAAYSVANIRANESRLAALTEAVRERILRHASISGDTFEQLQKSRYQYYRGVIDIFESEMMFMQTGADLLAYAYPEGPGSEPAERIKPIADNALRSRMLDPNWLTSHSSVPGGIAPIPAPQGQPIPASQEQMIAAPKGQTITETPAKAALVSSDRPLSVYVWDASPFLAPETRASSLNDLRNKGFDHFLISLTAEQIEKLDSFYGMMELKDLLSAAERMGIRADLLLGEPTWLYPEKRKDLIRIVEKMKKFSFKGLHLDIEPDSLPDSENRRQELLGYLKDTVKEVRQASDMKLSLSIHPRYLEGGPDSLSSLDLAGLDLEYISVMIYTTDPEKAVRRMRDIMIVNTSQYFCLAQSVERVLSPSESYFSSGEGLYRERMERIGRELSASKGFRGLVIQAWEDLGGMKE
;
A
#
# COMPACT_ATOMS: atom_id res chain seq x y z
N ILE A 1 9.52 -30.67 -10.25
CA ILE A 1 10.98 -30.68 -9.96
C ILE A 1 11.63 -32.00 -10.39
N ARG A 2 11.37 -33.16 -9.76
CA ARG A 2 11.92 -34.48 -10.21
C ARG A 2 11.70 -34.80 -11.69
N LEU A 3 10.51 -34.49 -12.22
CA LEU A 3 10.17 -34.64 -13.64
C LEU A 3 10.94 -33.69 -14.57
N ALA A 4 11.42 -32.56 -14.04
CA ALA A 4 12.13 -31.54 -14.80
C ALA A 4 13.66 -31.63 -14.64
N THR A 5 14.17 -32.14 -13.51
CA THR A 5 15.61 -32.07 -13.16
C THR A 5 16.27 -33.43 -12.98
N GLY A 6 15.51 -34.54 -12.97
CA GLY A 6 16.05 -35.92 -12.82
C GLY A 6 16.68 -36.23 -11.45
N ARG A 7 16.86 -35.22 -10.59
CA ARG A 7 17.37 -35.37 -9.23
C ARG A 7 16.22 -35.35 -8.23
N MET A 8 16.22 -36.33 -7.33
CA MET A 8 15.36 -36.30 -6.15
C MET A 8 16.01 -35.34 -5.15
N TRP A 9 15.36 -34.22 -4.88
CA TRP A 9 15.72 -33.42 -3.72
C TRP A 9 15.11 -34.12 -2.52
N ASP A 10 15.95 -34.51 -1.56
CA ASP A 10 15.48 -35.05 -0.30
C ASP A 10 14.77 -33.91 0.43
N MET A 11 13.45 -33.98 0.42
CA MET A 11 12.65 -33.06 1.23
C MET A 11 12.81 -33.50 2.69
N PRO A 12 13.18 -32.60 3.60
CA PRO A 12 13.30 -32.95 5.00
C PRO A 12 11.96 -33.52 5.50
N ARG A 13 12.02 -34.56 6.33
CA ARG A 13 10.83 -35.27 6.83
C ARG A 13 9.95 -34.39 7.73
N SER A 14 10.50 -33.30 8.23
CA SER A 14 9.85 -32.28 9.03
C SER A 14 10.37 -30.91 8.62
N VAL A 15 9.50 -29.90 8.65
CA VAL A 15 9.91 -28.50 8.51
C VAL A 15 10.58 -28.09 9.81
N GLU A 16 11.87 -27.77 9.78
CA GLU A 16 12.54 -27.16 10.92
C GLU A 16 12.12 -25.70 11.01
N ILE A 17 11.46 -25.34 12.11
CA ILE A 17 11.07 -23.98 12.42
C ILE A 17 12.17 -23.40 13.33
N PRO A 18 12.95 -22.42 12.87
CA PRO A 18 14.01 -21.84 13.68
C PRO A 18 13.44 -21.02 14.85
N ASP A 19 14.05 -21.17 16.02
CA ASP A 19 13.78 -20.31 17.16
C ASP A 19 14.54 -18.98 16.97
N MET A 20 13.82 -17.85 17.05
CA MET A 20 14.42 -16.53 16.83
C MET A 20 14.66 -15.80 18.16
N PRO A 21 15.61 -14.87 18.25
CA PRO A 21 15.79 -14.02 19.44
C PRO A 21 14.52 -13.23 19.77
N ALA A 22 14.27 -12.99 21.07
CA ALA A 22 13.10 -12.24 21.51
C ALA A 22 13.20 -10.74 21.15
N PHE A 23 12.28 -10.24 20.31
CA PHE A 23 12.36 -8.88 19.76
C PHE A 23 12.08 -7.73 20.74
N GLY A 24 11.43 -7.98 21.87
CA GLY A 24 10.90 -6.93 22.76
C GLY A 24 11.93 -6.21 23.64
N SER A 25 13.17 -6.70 23.71
CA SER A 25 14.25 -6.18 24.57
C SER A 25 15.51 -5.82 23.79
N LEU A 26 15.39 -5.73 22.46
CA LEU A 26 16.52 -5.64 21.57
C LEU A 26 17.00 -4.20 21.41
N ASN A 27 18.17 -3.90 21.95
CA ASN A 27 18.90 -2.68 21.62
C ASN A 27 19.77 -2.97 20.40
N ALA A 28 19.53 -2.28 19.29
CA ALA A 28 20.39 -2.39 18.12
C ALA A 28 21.81 -1.93 18.46
N ASP A 29 22.81 -2.79 18.25
CA ASP A 29 24.23 -2.43 18.40
C ASP A 29 24.75 -1.76 17.12
N ILE A 30 24.30 -0.53 16.91
CA ILE A 30 24.65 0.26 15.72
C ILE A 30 26.13 0.64 15.73
N GLU A 31 26.73 0.83 16.91
CA GLU A 31 28.15 1.15 17.03
C GLU A 31 29.04 -0.03 16.61
N GLY A 32 28.57 -1.27 16.84
CA GLY A 32 29.20 -2.50 16.38
C GLY A 32 28.94 -2.83 14.90
N HIS A 33 28.05 -2.10 14.22
CA HIS A 33 27.69 -2.41 12.83
C HIS A 33 28.90 -2.25 11.88
N PRO A 34 29.18 -3.20 10.97
CA PRO A 34 30.37 -3.17 10.12
C PRO A 34 30.52 -1.89 9.30
N GLU A 35 29.40 -1.35 8.80
CA GLU A 35 29.42 -0.09 8.04
C GLU A 35 29.87 1.10 8.89
N ILE A 36 29.43 1.17 10.16
CA ILE A 36 29.80 2.24 11.09
C ILE A 36 31.26 2.11 11.52
N LEU A 37 31.72 0.88 11.79
CA LEU A 37 33.12 0.61 12.11
C LEU A 37 34.07 1.03 10.97
N MET A 38 33.73 0.69 9.72
CA MET A 38 34.53 1.09 8.55
C MET A 38 34.55 2.60 8.34
N ARG A 39 33.42 3.28 8.56
CA ARG A 39 33.34 4.75 8.43
C ARG A 39 34.12 5.45 9.53
N LYS A 40 34.06 4.96 10.77
CA LYS A 40 34.86 5.46 11.89
C LYS A 40 36.36 5.35 11.60
N GLU A 41 36.81 4.21 11.06
CA GLU A 41 38.20 4.03 10.64
C GLU A 41 38.58 5.00 9.51
N THR A 42 37.66 5.24 8.57
CA THR A 42 37.85 6.19 7.46
C THR A 42 37.98 7.63 7.96
N LEU A 43 37.12 8.06 8.89
CA LEU A 43 37.20 9.38 9.53
C LEU A 43 38.52 9.57 10.28
N MET A 44 38.97 8.56 11.04
CA MET A 44 40.28 8.60 11.71
C MET A 44 41.44 8.78 10.72
N LYS A 45 41.37 8.13 9.55
CA LYS A 45 42.37 8.31 8.47
C LYS A 45 42.30 9.71 7.84
N TYR A 46 41.11 10.28 7.67
CA TYR A 46 40.97 11.67 7.21
C TYR A 46 41.55 12.67 8.23
N GLU A 47 41.28 12.48 9.52
CA GLU A 47 41.85 13.31 10.58
C GLU A 47 43.38 13.20 10.66
N SER A 48 43.95 11.99 10.51
CA SER A 48 45.41 11.80 10.50
C SER A 48 46.06 12.47 9.29
N LEU A 49 45.47 12.33 8.10
CA LEU A 49 45.94 13.00 6.89
C LEU A 49 45.89 14.53 7.02
N MET A 50 44.87 15.08 7.68
CA MET A 50 44.77 16.51 7.96
C MET A 50 45.84 17.01 8.94
N ARG A 51 46.19 16.22 9.96
CA ARG A 51 47.27 16.56 10.89
C ARG A 51 48.64 16.51 10.22
N GLU A 52 48.84 15.59 9.27
CA GLU A 52 50.12 15.37 8.59
C GLU A 52 50.34 16.32 7.38
N LYS A 53 49.26 16.74 6.69
CA LYS A 53 49.30 17.72 5.58
C LYS A 53 49.73 19.13 6.00
N ARG A 54 49.83 19.44 7.29
CA ARG A 54 50.37 20.73 7.78
C ARG A 54 51.83 20.97 7.37
N ASN A 55 52.52 19.98 6.77
CA ASN A 55 53.92 20.05 6.35
C ASN A 55 54.23 19.61 4.89
N ILE A 56 53.24 19.32 4.02
CA ILE A 56 53.56 18.79 2.68
C ILE A 56 52.68 19.40 1.57
N ASP A 57 53.36 20.04 0.62
CA ASP A 57 52.87 20.84 -0.50
C ASP A 57 52.46 19.99 -1.74
N ARG A 58 51.78 18.85 -1.54
CA ARG A 58 51.34 17.96 -2.63
C ARG A 58 49.92 17.43 -2.45
N GLU A 59 49.10 17.63 -3.48
CA GLU A 59 47.72 17.14 -3.60
C GLU A 59 47.67 15.63 -3.92
N GLY A 60 46.94 14.91 -3.08
CA GLY A 60 46.41 13.58 -3.33
C GLY A 60 45.17 13.40 -2.46
N SER A 61 44.06 12.95 -3.05
CA SER A 61 42.91 12.47 -2.31
C SER A 61 42.83 10.95 -2.46
N PHE A 62 42.74 10.29 -1.31
CA PHE A 62 42.62 8.84 -1.21
C PHE A 62 41.24 8.55 -0.62
N THR A 63 40.34 8.04 -1.46
CA THR A 63 38.98 7.72 -1.04
C THR A 63 38.83 6.20 -0.97
N ILE A 64 38.67 5.68 0.24
CA ILE A 64 38.21 4.31 0.49
C ILE A 64 36.70 4.39 0.71
N GLY A 65 35.93 3.71 -0.13
CA GLY A 65 34.49 3.56 0.03
C GLY A 65 34.13 2.09 0.21
N ALA A 66 33.28 1.81 1.19
CA ALA A 66 32.59 0.53 1.30
C ALA A 66 31.11 0.77 0.95
N THR A 67 30.54 -0.11 0.15
CA THR A 67 29.14 -0.08 -0.27
C THR A 67 28.52 -1.40 0.15
N ALA A 68 27.54 -1.36 1.05
CA ALA A 68 26.65 -2.47 1.32
C ALA A 68 25.37 -2.22 0.51
N ALA A 69 25.07 -3.12 -0.43
CA ALA A 69 23.83 -3.11 -1.19
C ALA A 69 22.94 -4.26 -0.69
N LYS A 70 21.69 -3.93 -0.37
CA LYS A 70 20.62 -4.89 -0.06
C LYS A 70 19.66 -4.89 -1.25
N ASP A 71 19.69 -5.95 -2.05
CA ASP A 71 18.69 -6.18 -3.09
C ASP A 71 17.57 -7.06 -2.52
N PHE A 72 16.30 -6.73 -2.79
CA PHE A 72 15.19 -7.58 -2.41
C PHE A 72 14.61 -8.32 -3.63
N PRO A 73 14.59 -9.67 -3.68
CA PRO A 73 15.04 -10.64 -2.65
C PRO A 73 16.47 -11.18 -2.91
N GLY A 74 17.42 -11.03 -1.96
CA GLY A 74 18.78 -11.57 -2.11
C GLY A 74 19.83 -11.10 -1.08
N GLU A 75 21.04 -11.67 -1.18
CA GLU A 75 22.20 -11.49 -0.28
C GLU A 75 22.65 -10.02 -0.13
N ILE A 76 23.13 -9.69 1.07
CA ILE A 76 23.85 -8.44 1.35
C ILE A 76 25.17 -8.46 0.58
N GLY A 77 25.23 -7.72 -0.52
CA GLY A 77 26.45 -7.55 -1.29
C GLY A 77 27.33 -6.46 -0.68
N SER A 78 28.48 -6.83 -0.11
CA SER A 78 29.49 -5.87 0.35
C SER A 78 30.57 -5.67 -0.71
N GLY A 79 30.73 -4.46 -1.23
CA GLY A 79 31.80 -4.07 -2.12
C GLY A 79 32.75 -3.07 -1.44
N VAL A 80 34.05 -3.27 -1.58
CA VAL A 80 35.07 -2.28 -1.19
C VAL A 80 35.70 -1.74 -2.47
N TYR A 81 35.70 -0.42 -2.64
CA TYR A 81 36.46 0.23 -3.69
C TYR A 81 37.43 1.24 -3.09
N ALA A 82 38.62 1.28 -3.68
CA ALA A 82 39.64 2.29 -3.36
C ALA A 82 39.92 3.08 -4.64
N SER A 83 39.71 4.39 -4.59
CA SER A 83 40.02 5.30 -5.70
C SER A 83 41.06 6.32 -5.25
N VAL A 84 42.16 6.41 -6.01
CA VAL A 84 43.20 7.42 -5.81
C VAL A 84 43.03 8.48 -6.89
N THR A 85 42.73 9.72 -6.49
CA THR A 85 42.66 10.84 -7.42
C THR A 85 43.80 11.80 -7.13
N VAL A 86 44.71 11.95 -8.10
CA VAL A 86 45.80 12.92 -8.05
C VAL A 86 45.44 14.08 -8.98
N SER A 87 45.11 15.22 -8.39
CA SER A 87 44.99 16.49 -9.10
C SER A 87 46.18 17.36 -8.74
N GLY A 88 46.62 18.21 -9.67
CA GLY A 88 47.70 19.15 -9.44
C GLY A 88 47.47 20.43 -10.26
N PRO A 89 47.69 21.62 -9.68
CA PRO A 89 47.46 22.87 -10.39
C PRO A 89 48.58 23.11 -11.41
N LEU A 90 48.22 23.22 -12.69
CA LEU A 90 49.09 23.87 -13.68
C LEU A 90 49.01 25.39 -13.45
N GLY A 91 49.85 25.85 -12.52
CA GLY A 91 50.31 27.22 -12.39
C GLY A 91 49.27 28.25 -11.92
N THR A 92 49.31 28.59 -10.63
CA THR A 92 49.34 30.00 -10.19
C THR A 92 49.99 30.10 -8.81
N SER A 93 50.98 30.98 -8.73
CA SER A 93 51.70 31.38 -7.52
C SER A 93 50.80 32.11 -6.52
N SER A 94 51.05 31.84 -5.23
CA SER A 94 50.67 32.60 -4.03
C SER A 94 49.20 32.98 -3.83
N SER A 95 48.35 31.99 -3.50
CA SER A 95 47.20 32.14 -2.59
C SER A 95 46.50 30.77 -2.28
N GLY A 96 47.26 29.68 -2.25
CA GLY A 96 46.73 28.30 -2.28
C GLY A 96 46.38 27.68 -0.92
N ASP A 97 47.16 27.96 0.13
CA ASP A 97 47.05 27.27 1.43
C ASP A 97 45.69 27.42 2.11
N ASP A 98 45.10 28.63 2.04
CA ASP A 98 43.81 28.90 2.66
C ASP A 98 42.63 28.25 1.94
N LYS A 99 42.73 28.00 0.62
CA LYS A 99 41.66 27.35 -0.14
C LYS A 99 41.68 25.84 0.03
N ILE A 100 42.88 25.26 0.12
CA ILE A 100 43.07 23.81 0.31
C ILE A 100 42.67 23.39 1.72
N ASN A 101 43.07 24.14 2.75
CA ASN A 101 42.64 23.88 4.12
C ASN A 101 41.12 24.01 4.27
N LYS A 102 40.51 25.00 3.62
CA LYS A 102 39.04 25.15 3.59
C LYS A 102 38.34 24.01 2.84
N ALA A 103 38.91 23.50 1.76
CA ALA A 103 38.35 22.36 1.02
C ALA A 103 38.42 21.08 1.86
N ALA A 104 39.55 20.81 2.51
CA ALA A 104 39.72 19.62 3.32
C ALA A 104 38.92 19.66 4.64
N GLU A 105 38.75 20.85 5.25
CA GLU A 105 37.78 21.05 6.34
C GLU A 105 36.33 20.84 5.89
N GLN A 106 35.98 21.21 4.65
CA GLN A 106 34.66 20.96 4.08
C GLN A 106 34.43 19.47 3.81
N ASP A 107 35.45 18.76 3.32
CA ASP A 107 35.39 17.31 3.10
C ASP A 107 35.25 16.53 4.42
N LEU A 108 35.96 16.94 5.48
CA LEU A 108 35.80 16.35 6.82
C LEU A 108 34.38 16.58 7.36
N LYS A 109 33.88 17.83 7.28
CA LYS A 109 32.50 18.15 7.69
C LYS A 109 31.45 17.41 6.88
N ARG A 110 31.73 17.12 5.60
CA ARG A 110 30.86 16.31 4.76
C ARG A 110 30.87 14.85 5.21
N ALA A 111 32.05 14.29 5.46
CA ALA A 111 32.18 12.91 5.95
C ALA A 111 31.52 12.71 7.33
N GLU A 112 31.65 13.68 8.25
CA GLU A 112 30.97 13.67 9.55
C GLU A 112 29.44 13.70 9.41
N ARG A 113 28.91 14.49 8.47
CA ARG A 113 27.46 14.54 8.18
C ARG A 113 26.96 13.25 7.56
N GLU A 114 27.74 12.65 6.65
CA GLU A 114 27.41 11.37 6.03
C GLU A 114 27.44 10.22 7.06
N ASP A 115 28.38 10.21 8.01
CA ASP A 115 28.40 9.27 9.14
C ASP A 115 27.16 9.40 10.03
N LEU A 116 26.81 10.63 10.41
CA LEU A 116 25.61 10.90 11.21
C LEU A 116 24.33 10.46 10.50
N LEU A 117 24.20 10.76 9.20
CA LEU A 117 23.03 10.36 8.41
C LEU A 117 22.93 8.83 8.31
N THR A 118 24.06 8.14 8.18
CA THR A 118 24.12 6.67 8.15
C THR A 118 23.69 6.07 9.49
N ARG A 119 24.14 6.62 10.62
CA ARG A 119 23.70 6.18 11.95
C ARG A 119 22.19 6.34 12.15
N ILE A 120 21.63 7.49 11.75
CA ILE A 120 20.18 7.75 11.83
C ILE A 120 19.41 6.76 10.95
N LYS A 121 19.91 6.48 9.74
CA LYS A 121 19.29 5.52 8.83
C LYS A 121 19.28 4.10 9.42
N LEU A 122 20.44 3.60 9.87
CA LEU A 122 20.55 2.25 10.44
C LEU A 122 19.70 2.10 11.72
N GLN A 123 19.59 3.15 12.54
CA GLN A 123 18.70 3.16 13.70
C GLN A 123 17.23 3.05 13.27
N GLY A 124 16.83 3.86 12.28
CA GLY A 124 15.47 3.81 11.75
C GLY A 124 15.11 2.44 11.17
N GLU A 125 16.01 1.84 10.39
CA GLU A 125 15.81 0.50 9.82
C GLU A 125 15.73 -0.59 10.90
N ALA A 126 16.54 -0.49 11.96
CA ALA A 126 16.49 -1.44 13.07
C ALA A 126 15.19 -1.32 13.89
N ASP A 127 14.74 -0.09 14.17
CA ASP A 127 13.49 0.18 14.90
C ASP A 127 12.25 -0.27 14.08
N GLU A 128 12.29 -0.07 12.77
CA GLU A 128 11.26 -0.55 11.83
C GLU A 128 11.22 -2.08 11.79
N ALA A 129 12.38 -2.73 11.63
CA ALA A 129 12.48 -4.19 11.65
C ALA A 129 11.96 -4.79 12.96
N ALA A 130 12.28 -4.19 14.11
CA ALA A 130 11.78 -4.62 15.42
C ALA A 130 10.26 -4.48 15.54
N SER A 131 9.70 -3.38 15.04
CA SER A 131 8.26 -3.12 15.04
C SER A 131 7.50 -4.11 14.14
N LEU A 132 8.02 -4.38 12.94
CA LEU A 132 7.46 -5.37 12.02
C LEU A 132 7.54 -6.79 12.58
N ALA A 133 8.63 -7.12 13.27
CA ALA A 133 8.81 -8.40 13.91
C ALA A 133 7.79 -8.61 15.05
N ALA A 134 7.58 -7.60 15.91
CA ALA A 134 6.53 -7.63 16.93
C ALA A 134 5.11 -7.75 16.35
N TYR A 135 4.84 -7.02 15.26
CA TYR A 135 3.58 -7.13 14.52
C TYR A 135 3.36 -8.53 13.95
N SER A 136 4.37 -9.13 13.30
CA SER A 136 4.26 -10.46 12.71
C SER A 136 3.89 -11.53 13.75
N VAL A 137 4.44 -11.44 14.97
CA VAL A 137 4.09 -12.34 16.09
C VAL A 137 2.62 -12.21 16.48
N ALA A 138 2.10 -10.98 16.58
CA ALA A 138 0.70 -10.75 16.89
C ALA A 138 -0.22 -11.23 15.74
N ASN A 139 0.19 -11.01 14.50
CA ASN A 139 -0.55 -11.40 13.30
C ASN A 139 -0.63 -12.93 13.15
N ILE A 140 0.45 -13.67 13.44
CA ILE A 140 0.45 -15.14 13.46
C ILE A 140 -0.61 -15.66 14.45
N ARG A 141 -0.68 -15.13 15.68
CA ARG A 141 -1.66 -15.56 16.69
C ARG A 141 -3.11 -15.30 16.27
N ALA A 142 -3.35 -14.15 15.63
CA ALA A 142 -4.67 -13.81 15.10
C ALA A 142 -5.07 -14.76 13.95
N ASN A 143 -4.15 -15.04 13.04
CA ASN A 143 -4.36 -15.94 11.91
C ASN A 143 -4.51 -17.40 12.33
N GLU A 144 -3.82 -17.86 13.38
CA GLU A 144 -4.05 -19.18 13.99
C GLU A 144 -5.48 -19.31 14.53
N SER A 145 -5.97 -18.29 15.23
CA SER A 145 -7.35 -18.28 15.75
C SER A 145 -8.39 -18.29 14.63
N ARG A 146 -8.12 -17.53 13.56
CA ARG A 146 -8.97 -17.50 12.36
C ARG A 146 -8.96 -18.84 11.62
N LEU A 147 -7.79 -19.48 11.49
CA LEU A 147 -7.65 -20.79 10.86
C LEU A 147 -8.45 -21.86 11.62
N ALA A 148 -8.46 -21.82 12.95
CA ALA A 148 -9.28 -22.71 13.78
C ALA A 148 -10.79 -22.55 13.47
N ALA A 149 -11.27 -21.31 13.40
CA ALA A 149 -12.67 -21.02 13.05
C ALA A 149 -13.03 -21.48 11.62
N LEU A 150 -12.13 -21.24 10.65
CA LEU A 150 -12.32 -21.66 9.26
C LEU A 150 -12.33 -23.19 9.13
N THR A 151 -11.45 -23.87 9.87
CA THR A 151 -11.40 -25.34 9.92
C THR A 151 -12.71 -25.90 10.47
N GLU A 152 -13.24 -25.32 11.55
CA GLU A 152 -14.52 -25.73 12.13
C GLU A 152 -15.69 -25.50 11.16
N ALA A 153 -15.69 -24.39 10.42
CA ALA A 153 -16.70 -24.10 9.40
C ALA A 153 -16.70 -25.14 8.26
N VAL A 154 -15.53 -25.57 7.81
CA VAL A 154 -15.41 -26.66 6.82
C VAL A 154 -15.90 -27.98 7.43
N ARG A 155 -15.48 -28.30 8.66
CA ARG A 155 -15.88 -29.52 9.38
C ARG A 155 -17.40 -29.64 9.47
N GLU A 156 -18.07 -28.59 9.92
CA GLU A 156 -19.52 -28.52 10.03
C GLU A 156 -20.19 -28.78 8.68
N ARG A 157 -19.69 -28.15 7.62
CA ARG A 157 -20.27 -28.25 6.27
C ARG A 157 -20.02 -29.61 5.63
N ILE A 158 -18.91 -30.29 5.93
CA ILE A 158 -18.68 -31.69 5.54
C ILE A 158 -19.74 -32.60 6.19
N LEU A 159 -20.01 -32.42 7.49
CA LEU A 159 -21.01 -33.22 8.21
C LEU A 159 -22.43 -32.94 7.70
N ARG A 160 -22.78 -31.68 7.46
CA ARG A 160 -24.10 -31.31 6.91
C ARG A 160 -24.30 -31.82 5.50
N HIS A 161 -23.29 -31.77 4.64
CA HIS A 161 -23.35 -32.29 3.28
C HIS A 161 -23.60 -33.81 3.25
N ALA A 162 -23.02 -34.57 4.18
CA ALA A 162 -23.26 -36.00 4.30
C ALA A 162 -24.68 -36.36 4.81
N SER A 163 -25.38 -35.41 5.46
CA SER A 163 -26.59 -35.70 6.25
C SER A 163 -27.88 -35.05 5.71
N ILE A 164 -27.77 -33.96 4.94
CA ILE A 164 -28.89 -33.08 4.57
C ILE A 164 -28.92 -32.87 3.04
N SER A 165 -30.10 -32.99 2.44
CA SER A 165 -30.36 -32.67 1.02
C SER A 165 -30.59 -31.16 0.83
N GLY A 166 -29.98 -30.56 -0.21
CA GLY A 166 -30.09 -29.14 -0.52
C GLY A 166 -28.79 -28.55 -1.04
N ASP A 167 -28.62 -27.23 -0.94
CA ASP A 167 -27.42 -26.48 -1.38
C ASP A 167 -26.21 -26.65 -0.42
N THR A 168 -26.00 -27.88 0.05
CA THR A 168 -24.92 -28.20 0.98
C THR A 168 -23.57 -28.32 0.27
N PHE A 169 -23.58 -28.62 -1.03
CA PHE A 169 -22.37 -28.72 -1.84
C PHE A 169 -21.73 -27.36 -2.13
N GLU A 170 -22.50 -26.35 -2.57
CA GLU A 170 -21.95 -25.01 -2.86
C GLU A 170 -21.38 -24.36 -1.59
N GLN A 171 -22.11 -24.47 -0.48
CA GLN A 171 -21.66 -23.97 0.83
C GLN A 171 -20.38 -24.66 1.30
N LEU A 172 -20.25 -25.97 1.06
CA LEU A 172 -19.03 -26.72 1.35
C LEU A 172 -17.84 -26.22 0.49
N GLN A 173 -18.04 -25.98 -0.81
CA GLN A 173 -16.99 -25.43 -1.67
C GLN A 173 -16.58 -24.02 -1.21
N LYS A 174 -17.54 -23.15 -0.83
CA LYS A 174 -17.25 -21.81 -0.29
C LYS A 174 -16.42 -21.88 0.99
N SER A 175 -16.73 -22.78 1.94
CA SER A 175 -15.90 -22.96 3.14
C SER A 175 -14.49 -23.43 2.82
N ARG A 176 -14.34 -24.39 1.89
CA ARG A 176 -13.02 -24.90 1.50
C ARG A 176 -12.16 -23.79 0.90
N TYR A 177 -12.75 -22.94 0.07
CA TYR A 177 -12.08 -21.78 -0.49
C TYR A 177 -11.61 -20.78 0.59
N GLN A 178 -12.49 -20.46 1.55
CA GLN A 178 -12.14 -19.58 2.67
C GLN A 178 -11.04 -20.18 3.55
N TYR A 179 -11.10 -21.48 3.82
CA TYR A 179 -10.04 -22.20 4.52
C TYR A 179 -8.70 -22.15 3.78
N TYR A 180 -8.68 -22.37 2.45
CA TYR A 180 -7.43 -22.27 1.67
C TYR A 180 -6.82 -20.88 1.74
N ARG A 181 -7.63 -19.81 1.68
CA ARG A 181 -7.14 -18.44 1.91
C ARG A 181 -6.55 -18.28 3.31
N GLY A 182 -7.23 -18.77 4.35
CA GLY A 182 -6.70 -18.72 5.72
C GLY A 182 -5.38 -19.48 5.90
N VAL A 183 -5.17 -20.57 5.15
CA VAL A 183 -3.89 -21.30 5.12
C VAL A 183 -2.78 -20.51 4.39
N ILE A 184 -3.12 -19.75 3.35
CA ILE A 184 -2.16 -18.86 2.69
C ILE A 184 -1.78 -17.71 3.63
N ASP A 185 -2.76 -17.07 4.26
CA ASP A 185 -2.55 -15.94 5.18
C ASP A 185 -1.61 -16.30 6.34
N ILE A 186 -1.73 -17.53 6.89
CA ILE A 186 -0.83 -17.99 7.95
C ILE A 186 0.60 -18.22 7.45
N PHE A 187 0.77 -18.80 6.25
CA PHE A 187 2.11 -18.99 5.68
C PHE A 187 2.78 -17.65 5.33
N GLU A 188 2.02 -16.67 4.83
CA GLU A 188 2.55 -15.33 4.57
C GLU A 188 2.99 -14.64 5.86
N SER A 189 2.21 -14.79 6.94
CA SER A 189 2.56 -14.25 8.26
C SER A 189 3.82 -14.90 8.85
N GLU A 190 3.97 -16.22 8.68
CA GLU A 190 5.15 -16.97 9.12
C GLU A 190 6.39 -16.60 8.32
N MET A 191 6.24 -16.43 7.01
CA MET A 191 7.31 -15.96 6.13
C MET A 191 7.76 -14.55 6.53
N MET A 192 6.81 -13.65 6.78
CA MET A 192 7.10 -12.28 7.24
C MET A 192 7.88 -12.29 8.55
N PHE A 193 7.48 -13.11 9.53
CA PHE A 193 8.20 -13.27 10.79
C PHE A 193 9.66 -13.72 10.57
N MET A 194 9.88 -14.72 9.72
CA MET A 194 11.23 -15.22 9.42
C MET A 194 12.08 -14.14 8.73
N GLN A 195 11.51 -13.39 7.79
CA GLN A 195 12.20 -12.30 7.09
C GLN A 195 12.58 -11.16 8.04
N THR A 196 11.64 -10.70 8.86
CA THR A 196 11.89 -9.62 9.84
C THR A 196 12.88 -10.05 10.90
N GLY A 197 12.85 -11.32 11.30
CA GLY A 197 13.81 -11.86 12.25
C GLY A 197 15.22 -11.93 11.66
N ALA A 198 15.36 -12.31 10.39
CA ALA A 198 16.65 -12.30 9.70
C ALA A 198 17.22 -10.88 9.55
N ASP A 199 16.38 -9.91 9.22
CA ASP A 199 16.78 -8.50 9.15
C ASP A 199 17.26 -7.97 10.51
N LEU A 200 16.51 -8.27 11.56
CA LEU A 200 16.85 -7.83 12.92
C LEU A 200 18.15 -8.44 13.43
N LEU A 201 18.46 -9.70 13.07
CA LEU A 201 19.76 -10.31 13.37
C LEU A 201 20.93 -9.51 12.75
N ALA A 202 20.74 -8.94 11.56
CA ALA A 202 21.78 -8.17 10.88
C ALA A 202 22.11 -6.84 11.59
N TYR A 203 21.14 -6.22 12.26
CA TYR A 203 21.34 -4.95 12.97
C TYR A 203 21.74 -5.12 14.44
N ALA A 204 21.25 -6.16 15.09
CA ALA A 204 21.41 -6.34 16.52
C ALA A 204 22.66 -7.10 16.92
N TYR A 205 23.14 -8.00 16.05
CA TYR A 205 24.22 -8.94 16.36
C TYR A 205 25.29 -8.93 15.26
N PRO A 206 25.93 -7.79 14.98
CA PRO A 206 26.95 -7.70 13.95
C PRO A 206 28.18 -8.58 14.23
N GLU A 207 28.42 -8.94 15.50
CA GLU A 207 29.48 -9.87 15.93
C GLU A 207 29.04 -11.35 15.91
N GLY A 208 27.82 -11.64 15.46
CA GLY A 208 27.27 -12.99 15.36
C GLY A 208 26.86 -13.60 16.70
N PRO A 209 26.88 -14.95 16.84
CA PRO A 209 26.22 -15.68 17.92
C PRO A 209 26.66 -15.33 19.35
N GLY A 210 27.84 -14.73 19.52
CA GLY A 210 28.36 -14.32 20.83
C GLY A 210 27.64 -13.10 21.43
N SER A 211 26.91 -12.35 20.61
CA SER A 211 26.17 -11.14 21.00
C SER A 211 24.66 -11.37 21.15
N GLU A 212 24.17 -12.55 20.77
CA GLU A 212 22.74 -12.89 20.80
C GLU A 212 22.21 -13.07 22.25
N PRO A 213 20.98 -12.62 22.55
CA PRO A 213 20.36 -12.78 23.85
C PRO A 213 20.02 -14.25 24.07
N ALA A 214 19.98 -14.68 25.32
CA ALA A 214 19.61 -16.05 25.66
C ALA A 214 18.10 -16.33 25.43
N GLU A 215 17.27 -15.28 25.39
CA GLU A 215 15.82 -15.41 25.22
C GLU A 215 15.47 -15.71 23.76
N ARG A 216 14.59 -16.69 23.56
CA ARG A 216 14.10 -17.13 22.24
C ARG A 216 12.58 -17.10 22.21
N ILE A 217 12.04 -16.69 21.07
CA ILE A 217 10.61 -16.73 20.77
C ILE A 217 10.32 -17.77 19.70
N LYS A 218 9.23 -18.50 19.94
CA LYS A 218 8.69 -19.50 19.00
C LYS A 218 7.21 -19.20 18.75
N PRO A 219 6.91 -18.18 17.91
CA PRO A 219 5.53 -17.78 17.65
C PRO A 219 4.80 -18.74 16.72
N ILE A 220 5.53 -19.49 15.89
CA ILE A 220 4.96 -20.53 15.04
C ILE A 220 4.73 -21.78 15.90
N ALA A 221 3.47 -22.10 16.17
CA ALA A 221 3.16 -23.22 17.05
C ALA A 221 3.45 -24.56 16.37
N ASP A 222 4.43 -25.32 16.86
CA ASP A 222 4.64 -26.69 16.43
C ASP A 222 3.79 -27.65 17.29
N ASN A 223 2.49 -27.70 16.99
CA ASN A 223 1.55 -28.57 17.69
C ASN A 223 0.78 -29.48 16.72
N ALA A 224 0.39 -30.66 17.22
CA ALA A 224 -0.27 -31.68 16.40
C ALA A 224 -1.64 -31.24 15.85
N LEU A 225 -2.30 -30.27 16.49
CA LEU A 225 -3.58 -29.73 16.03
C LEU A 225 -3.38 -28.86 14.79
N ARG A 226 -2.39 -27.96 14.78
CA ARG A 226 -2.01 -27.15 13.63
C ARG A 226 -1.59 -28.03 12.46
N SER A 227 -0.76 -29.04 12.68
CA SER A 227 -0.33 -29.96 11.61
C SER A 227 -1.51 -30.71 11.00
N ARG A 228 -2.50 -31.10 11.80
CA ARG A 228 -3.76 -31.69 11.29
C ARG A 228 -4.61 -30.67 10.54
N MET A 229 -4.69 -29.43 11.04
CA MET A 229 -5.43 -28.36 10.38
C MET A 229 -4.84 -28.03 9.01
N LEU A 230 -3.52 -28.14 8.83
CA LEU A 230 -2.82 -27.86 7.57
C LEU A 230 -2.69 -29.08 6.63
N ASP A 231 -3.06 -30.28 7.07
CA ASP A 231 -3.02 -31.48 6.25
C ASP A 231 -4.17 -31.46 5.21
N PRO A 232 -3.91 -31.45 3.90
CA PRO A 232 -4.98 -31.42 2.90
C PRO A 232 -5.83 -32.71 2.89
N ASN A 233 -5.36 -33.82 3.47
CA ASN A 233 -6.04 -35.11 3.39
C ASN A 233 -7.42 -35.10 4.05
N TRP A 234 -7.60 -34.37 5.15
CA TRP A 234 -8.89 -34.35 5.87
C TRP A 234 -10.00 -33.64 5.10
N LEU A 235 -9.65 -32.73 4.18
CA LEU A 235 -10.63 -31.98 3.38
C LEU A 235 -11.48 -32.90 2.51
N THR A 236 -10.94 -34.07 2.14
CA THR A 236 -11.61 -35.08 1.32
C THR A 236 -12.18 -36.25 2.13
N SER A 237 -11.87 -36.32 3.43
CA SER A 237 -12.30 -37.40 4.30
C SER A 237 -13.63 -37.11 4.97
N HIS A 238 -14.54 -38.09 4.95
CA HIS A 238 -15.81 -38.02 5.66
C HIS A 238 -15.70 -38.43 7.15
N SER A 239 -14.57 -39.02 7.55
CA SER A 239 -14.40 -39.64 8.88
C SER A 239 -13.23 -39.10 9.69
N SER A 240 -12.28 -38.39 9.07
CA SER A 240 -11.07 -37.88 9.72
C SER A 240 -10.93 -36.37 9.58
N VAL A 241 -11.87 -35.64 10.16
CA VAL A 241 -11.85 -34.17 10.28
C VAL A 241 -11.05 -33.70 11.51
N PRO A 242 -10.38 -32.54 11.48
CA PRO A 242 -9.70 -31.96 12.65
C PRO A 242 -10.70 -31.74 13.79
N GLY A 243 -10.34 -32.15 15.01
CA GLY A 243 -11.24 -32.13 16.19
C GLY A 243 -12.18 -33.35 16.33
N GLY A 244 -12.33 -34.18 15.29
CA GLY A 244 -13.23 -35.33 15.31
C GLY A 244 -14.70 -34.92 15.49
N ILE A 245 -15.40 -35.49 16.48
CA ILE A 245 -16.79 -35.14 16.83
C ILE A 245 -16.85 -33.87 17.71
N ALA A 246 -15.74 -33.54 18.39
CA ALA A 246 -15.67 -32.41 19.31
C ALA A 246 -15.30 -31.11 18.57
N PRO A 247 -15.79 -29.94 19.03
CA PRO A 247 -15.38 -28.65 18.49
C PRO A 247 -13.89 -28.40 18.73
N ILE A 248 -13.23 -27.70 17.81
CA ILE A 248 -11.86 -27.24 18.01
C ILE A 248 -11.88 -26.05 18.98
N PRO A 249 -11.23 -26.13 20.16
CA PRO A 249 -11.17 -25.00 21.07
C PRO A 249 -10.30 -23.89 20.47
N ALA A 250 -10.75 -22.63 20.58
CA ALA A 250 -9.94 -21.48 20.24
C ALA A 250 -8.68 -21.44 21.13
N PRO A 251 -7.49 -21.08 20.60
CA PRO A 251 -6.30 -20.89 21.42
C PRO A 251 -6.59 -19.84 22.51
N GLN A 252 -6.45 -20.20 23.79
CA GLN A 252 -6.58 -19.24 24.89
C GLN A 252 -5.30 -18.41 24.98
N GLY A 253 -5.29 -17.23 24.34
CA GLY A 253 -4.32 -16.16 24.56
C GLY A 253 -5.02 -14.95 25.20
N GLN A 254 -4.36 -14.30 26.17
CA GLN A 254 -4.86 -13.06 26.77
C GLN A 254 -5.15 -12.00 25.69
N PRO A 255 -6.23 -11.20 25.84
CA PRO A 255 -6.51 -10.09 24.93
C PRO A 255 -5.37 -9.07 24.98
N ILE A 256 -4.96 -8.62 23.80
CA ILE A 256 -3.98 -7.54 23.62
C ILE A 256 -4.58 -6.25 24.23
N PRO A 257 -3.85 -5.50 25.08
CA PRO A 257 -4.32 -4.20 25.55
C PRO A 257 -4.46 -3.23 24.37
N ALA A 258 -5.54 -2.43 24.35
CA ALA A 258 -5.90 -1.46 23.31
C ALA A 258 -4.88 -0.32 23.05
N SER A 259 -3.66 -0.44 23.56
CA SER A 259 -2.58 0.55 23.48
C SER A 259 -1.41 0.13 22.58
N GLN A 260 -1.55 -0.93 21.78
CA GLN A 260 -0.52 -1.37 20.80
C GLN A 260 -1.00 -1.46 19.35
N GLU A 261 -2.25 -1.08 19.05
CA GLU A 261 -2.76 -0.97 17.66
C GLU A 261 -2.14 0.19 16.86
N GLN A 262 -1.36 1.06 17.50
CA GLN A 262 -0.79 2.28 16.89
C GLN A 262 0.63 2.15 16.30
N MET A 263 1.26 0.98 16.30
CA MET A 263 2.63 0.80 15.76
C MET A 263 2.71 0.04 14.42
N ILE A 264 1.57 -0.18 13.75
CA ILE A 264 1.48 -1.12 12.63
C ILE A 264 1.40 -0.35 11.31
N ALA A 265 2.54 0.11 10.79
CA ALA A 265 2.63 0.70 9.44
C ALA A 265 3.91 0.25 8.70
N ALA A 266 3.69 -0.53 7.62
CA ALA A 266 4.46 -0.77 6.36
C ALA A 266 5.96 -1.20 6.42
N PRO A 267 6.54 -1.86 5.37
CA PRO A 267 7.05 -1.17 4.17
C PRO A 267 7.04 -1.97 2.82
N LYS A 268 7.48 -1.26 1.77
CA LYS A 268 7.47 -1.52 0.30
C LYS A 268 8.76 -2.16 -0.26
N GLY A 269 8.71 -2.72 -1.48
CA GLY A 269 9.83 -2.86 -2.47
C GLY A 269 10.03 -4.28 -3.04
N GLN A 270 10.41 -4.58 -4.30
CA GLN A 270 11.15 -3.85 -5.34
C GLN A 270 10.92 -4.43 -6.77
N THR A 271 11.42 -3.64 -7.74
CA THR A 271 11.33 -3.56 -9.21
C THR A 271 12.06 -4.65 -10.02
N ILE A 272 11.56 -4.98 -11.22
CA ILE A 272 12.40 -5.44 -12.34
C ILE A 272 12.12 -4.56 -13.57
N THR A 273 13.19 -4.02 -14.13
CA THR A 273 13.30 -3.21 -15.34
C THR A 273 13.08 -4.02 -16.61
N GLU A 274 12.32 -3.51 -17.58
CA GLU A 274 12.57 -3.73 -19.01
C GLU A 274 12.01 -2.57 -19.87
N THR A 275 12.78 -2.18 -20.88
CA THR A 275 12.65 -0.96 -21.70
C THR A 275 11.87 -1.27 -23.01
N PRO A 276 11.15 -0.31 -23.63
CA PRO A 276 9.81 -0.55 -24.17
C PRO A 276 9.75 -0.85 -25.67
N ALA A 277 8.82 -1.72 -26.06
CA ALA A 277 8.29 -1.79 -27.42
C ALA A 277 7.05 -0.90 -27.55
N LYS A 278 7.20 0.13 -28.38
CA LYS A 278 6.24 1.20 -28.65
C LYS A 278 4.99 0.66 -29.37
N ALA A 279 3.86 0.53 -28.67
CA ALA A 279 2.54 0.39 -29.27
C ALA A 279 1.69 1.61 -28.89
N ALA A 280 1.46 2.49 -29.86
CA ALA A 280 0.60 3.65 -29.71
C ALA A 280 -0.86 3.18 -29.53
N LEU A 281 -1.42 3.38 -28.33
CA LEU A 281 -2.85 3.18 -28.09
C LEU A 281 -3.66 4.34 -28.69
N VAL A 282 -4.66 3.94 -29.47
CA VAL A 282 -5.70 4.77 -30.06
C VAL A 282 -6.57 5.36 -28.93
N SER A 283 -6.70 6.68 -28.89
CA SER A 283 -7.46 7.41 -27.87
C SER A 283 -8.95 7.08 -27.93
N SER A 284 -9.50 6.55 -26.83
CA SER A 284 -10.94 6.50 -26.60
C SER A 284 -11.47 7.92 -26.34
N ASP A 285 -12.55 8.29 -27.01
CA ASP A 285 -13.06 9.68 -27.12
C ASP A 285 -13.76 10.22 -25.84
N ARG A 286 -13.49 9.65 -24.66
CA ARG A 286 -14.12 10.04 -23.38
C ARG A 286 -13.16 9.97 -22.20
N PRO A 287 -13.33 10.85 -21.19
CA PRO A 287 -12.43 10.95 -20.05
C PRO A 287 -12.44 9.65 -19.23
N LEU A 288 -11.23 9.23 -18.87
CA LEU A 288 -10.98 8.08 -18.02
C LEU A 288 -10.34 8.60 -16.73
N SER A 289 -11.10 8.48 -15.66
CA SER A 289 -10.72 8.98 -14.34
C SER A 289 -10.17 7.86 -13.45
N VAL A 290 -9.36 8.18 -12.44
CA VAL A 290 -8.85 7.20 -11.46
C VAL A 290 -8.81 7.77 -10.05
N TYR A 291 -9.16 6.93 -9.05
CA TYR A 291 -8.97 7.24 -7.64
C TYR A 291 -7.50 7.04 -7.25
N VAL A 292 -6.91 8.05 -6.62
CA VAL A 292 -5.54 8.03 -6.07
C VAL A 292 -5.66 8.26 -4.57
N TRP A 293 -5.50 7.20 -3.78
CA TRP A 293 -5.60 7.25 -2.32
C TRP A 293 -4.28 7.68 -1.67
N ASP A 294 -3.14 7.37 -2.28
CA ASP A 294 -1.80 7.80 -1.83
C ASP A 294 -1.24 8.92 -2.73
N ALA A 295 -1.33 10.17 -2.26
CA ALA A 295 -0.74 11.32 -2.94
C ALA A 295 0.79 11.37 -2.90
N SER A 296 1.46 10.55 -2.09
CA SER A 296 2.90 10.71 -1.82
C SER A 296 3.77 10.67 -3.08
N PRO A 297 3.55 9.75 -4.05
CA PRO A 297 4.34 9.72 -5.29
C PRO A 297 4.15 10.98 -6.16
N PHE A 298 2.99 11.63 -6.06
CA PHE A 298 2.66 12.84 -6.82
C PHE A 298 3.18 14.11 -6.15
N LEU A 299 3.27 14.11 -4.82
CA LEU A 299 3.76 15.23 -4.02
C LEU A 299 5.28 15.27 -3.89
N ALA A 300 6.00 14.16 -4.07
CA ALA A 300 7.46 14.19 -4.03
C ALA A 300 8.05 14.69 -5.36
N PRO A 301 8.96 15.69 -5.35
CA PRO A 301 9.61 16.20 -6.57
C PRO A 301 10.25 15.11 -7.43
N GLU A 302 10.91 14.14 -6.78
CA GLU A 302 11.70 13.08 -7.42
C GLU A 302 10.82 12.12 -8.23
N THR A 303 9.56 11.91 -7.83
CA THR A 303 8.65 10.93 -8.45
C THR A 303 7.47 11.55 -9.18
N ARG A 304 7.14 12.83 -8.92
CA ARG A 304 5.98 13.52 -9.52
C ARG A 304 5.92 13.37 -11.04
N ALA A 305 7.03 13.62 -11.71
CA ALA A 305 7.09 13.59 -13.16
C ALA A 305 6.85 12.18 -13.72
N SER A 306 7.45 11.14 -13.12
CA SER A 306 7.20 9.76 -13.54
C SER A 306 5.75 9.36 -13.25
N SER A 307 5.22 9.65 -12.05
CA SER A 307 3.84 9.30 -11.68
C SER A 307 2.78 9.96 -12.61
N LEU A 308 2.95 11.23 -12.97
CA LEU A 308 2.05 11.89 -13.92
C LEU A 308 2.20 11.33 -15.35
N ASN A 309 3.42 10.97 -15.77
CA ASN A 309 3.63 10.32 -17.06
C ASN A 309 2.99 8.92 -17.08
N ASP A 310 3.08 8.17 -16.00
CA ASP A 310 2.50 6.83 -15.89
C ASP A 310 0.97 6.89 -15.97
N LEU A 311 0.33 7.86 -15.29
CA LEU A 311 -1.11 8.11 -15.42
C LEU A 311 -1.49 8.31 -16.89
N ARG A 312 -0.78 9.23 -17.57
CA ARG A 312 -1.04 9.57 -18.97
C ARG A 312 -0.80 8.39 -19.91
N ASN A 313 0.28 7.65 -19.70
CA ASN A 313 0.64 6.47 -20.49
C ASN A 313 -0.41 5.36 -20.34
N LYS A 314 -1.01 5.22 -19.15
CA LYS A 314 -2.11 4.29 -18.92
C LYS A 314 -3.46 4.78 -19.47
N GLY A 315 -3.52 6.01 -19.98
CA GLY A 315 -4.69 6.58 -20.65
C GLY A 315 -5.59 7.43 -19.75
N PHE A 316 -5.14 7.76 -18.53
CA PHE A 316 -5.91 8.62 -17.62
C PHE A 316 -5.66 10.09 -17.93
N ASP A 317 -6.73 10.85 -18.09
CA ASP A 317 -6.74 12.30 -18.28
C ASP A 317 -7.34 13.05 -17.08
N HIS A 318 -7.79 12.32 -16.07
CA HIS A 318 -8.37 12.84 -14.84
C HIS A 318 -7.99 11.95 -13.66
N PHE A 319 -7.55 12.54 -12.55
CA PHE A 319 -7.34 11.80 -11.30
C PHE A 319 -7.98 12.51 -10.11
N LEU A 320 -8.50 11.70 -9.19
CA LEU A 320 -9.15 12.10 -7.94
C LEU A 320 -8.15 11.82 -6.82
N ILE A 321 -7.50 12.84 -6.27
CA ILE A 321 -6.37 12.67 -5.34
C ILE A 321 -6.74 12.94 -3.90
N SER A 322 -6.52 11.94 -3.03
CA SER A 322 -6.73 12.04 -1.59
C SER A 322 -5.44 12.46 -0.90
N LEU A 323 -5.59 13.23 0.19
CA LEU A 323 -4.48 13.69 1.02
C LEU A 323 -4.72 13.24 2.46
N THR A 324 -3.68 12.70 3.10
CA THR A 324 -3.75 12.32 4.51
C THR A 324 -3.84 13.58 5.39
N ALA A 325 -4.30 13.42 6.64
CA ALA A 325 -4.35 14.52 7.60
C ALA A 325 -2.98 15.20 7.77
N GLU A 326 -1.90 14.42 7.89
CA GLU A 326 -0.54 14.92 7.98
C GLU A 326 -0.10 15.70 6.73
N GLN A 327 -0.46 15.21 5.53
CA GLN A 327 -0.17 15.92 4.28
C GLN A 327 -0.90 17.26 4.23
N ILE A 328 -2.17 17.30 4.65
CA ILE A 328 -2.97 18.54 4.73
C ILE A 328 -2.34 19.52 5.72
N GLU A 329 -1.88 19.06 6.88
CA GLU A 329 -1.17 19.90 7.86
C GLU A 329 0.13 20.48 7.28
N LYS A 330 0.93 19.66 6.57
CA LYS A 330 2.16 20.11 5.91
C LYS A 330 1.93 21.23 4.89
N LEU A 331 0.72 21.40 4.35
CA LEU A 331 0.35 22.52 3.45
C LEU A 331 0.34 23.90 4.12
N ASP A 332 0.52 23.98 5.44
CA ASP A 332 0.72 25.24 6.16
C ASP A 332 2.19 25.68 6.12
N SER A 333 3.11 24.75 5.83
CA SER A 333 4.50 25.07 5.52
C SER A 333 4.64 25.59 4.09
N PHE A 334 5.64 26.46 3.88
CA PHE A 334 5.96 26.98 2.54
C PHE A 334 6.25 25.86 1.54
N TYR A 335 7.07 24.87 1.93
CA TYR A 335 7.45 23.75 1.06
C TYR A 335 6.25 22.88 0.70
N GLY A 336 5.45 22.42 1.68
CA GLY A 336 4.27 21.59 1.40
C GLY A 336 3.25 22.29 0.50
N MET A 337 3.03 23.60 0.71
CA MET A 337 2.19 24.40 -0.19
C MET A 337 2.74 24.44 -1.62
N MET A 338 4.06 24.61 -1.79
CA MET A 338 4.69 24.64 -3.10
C MET A 338 4.59 23.28 -3.81
N GLU A 339 4.81 22.17 -3.11
CA GLU A 339 4.71 20.84 -3.71
C GLU A 339 3.32 20.54 -4.29
N LEU A 340 2.26 20.92 -3.58
CA LEU A 340 0.90 20.74 -4.11
C LEU A 340 0.63 21.69 -5.29
N LYS A 341 1.10 22.94 -5.25
CA LYS A 341 0.96 23.87 -6.38
C LYS A 341 1.71 23.38 -7.61
N ASP A 342 2.91 22.83 -7.43
CA ASP A 342 3.74 22.30 -8.51
C ASP A 342 3.12 21.05 -9.12
N LEU A 343 2.56 20.16 -8.29
CA LEU A 343 1.77 19.02 -8.77
C LEU A 343 0.60 19.47 -9.65
N LEU A 344 -0.25 20.38 -9.16
CA LEU A 344 -1.43 20.85 -9.90
C LEU A 344 -1.02 21.56 -11.20
N SER A 345 0.04 22.37 -11.16
CA SER A 345 0.57 23.06 -12.33
C SER A 345 1.22 22.10 -13.34
N ALA A 346 1.85 21.02 -12.88
CA ALA A 346 2.41 19.98 -13.74
C ALA A 346 1.30 19.16 -14.41
N ALA A 347 0.29 18.75 -13.66
CA ALA A 347 -0.88 18.05 -14.19
C ALA A 347 -1.60 18.88 -15.26
N GLU A 348 -1.85 20.17 -15.00
CA GLU A 348 -2.49 21.07 -15.96
C GLU A 348 -1.67 21.23 -17.26
N ARG A 349 -0.34 21.37 -17.16
CA ARG A 349 0.55 21.41 -18.34
C ARG A 349 0.53 20.12 -19.16
N MET A 350 0.26 18.98 -18.52
CA MET A 350 0.13 17.68 -19.18
C MET A 350 -1.28 17.41 -19.72
N GLY A 351 -2.21 18.35 -19.50
CA GLY A 351 -3.62 18.19 -19.88
C GLY A 351 -4.39 17.23 -18.98
N ILE A 352 -3.88 16.95 -17.78
CA ILE A 352 -4.50 16.04 -16.81
C ILE A 352 -5.29 16.87 -15.79
N ARG A 353 -6.58 16.59 -15.65
CA ARG A 353 -7.45 17.19 -14.63
C ARG A 353 -7.14 16.60 -13.25
N ALA A 354 -7.01 17.44 -12.24
CA ALA A 354 -6.85 17.04 -10.84
C ALA A 354 -8.02 17.56 -10.01
N ASP A 355 -8.76 16.64 -9.38
CA ASP A 355 -9.81 16.95 -8.43
C ASP A 355 -9.41 16.45 -7.03
N LEU A 356 -9.80 17.20 -6.00
CA LEU A 356 -9.57 16.81 -4.61
C LEU A 356 -10.54 15.69 -4.23
N LEU A 357 -10.04 14.58 -3.68
CA LEU A 357 -10.82 13.45 -3.18
C LEU A 357 -10.90 13.49 -1.66
N LEU A 358 -12.12 13.41 -1.11
CA LEU A 358 -12.39 13.42 0.33
C LEU A 358 -13.37 12.28 0.68
N GLY A 359 -12.95 11.32 1.52
CA GLY A 359 -13.70 10.07 1.73
C GLY A 359 -13.76 9.52 3.16
N GLU A 360 -13.63 10.36 4.20
CA GLU A 360 -13.79 9.89 5.59
C GLU A 360 -15.29 9.72 5.94
N PRO A 361 -15.79 8.49 6.20
CA PRO A 361 -17.22 8.22 6.39
C PRO A 361 -17.85 8.98 7.55
N THR A 362 -17.08 9.23 8.63
CA THR A 362 -17.60 9.88 9.83
C THR A 362 -17.99 11.35 9.59
N TRP A 363 -17.57 11.97 8.50
CA TRP A 363 -18.00 13.33 8.13
C TRP A 363 -19.50 13.44 7.77
N LEU A 364 -20.22 12.32 7.61
CA LEU A 364 -21.69 12.37 7.54
C LEU A 364 -22.31 12.87 8.85
N TYR A 365 -21.69 12.56 9.99
CA TYR A 365 -22.24 12.98 11.28
C TYR A 365 -22.19 14.51 11.42
N PRO A 366 -23.31 15.16 11.81
CA PRO A 366 -23.37 16.62 11.95
C PRO A 366 -22.23 17.23 12.78
N GLU A 367 -21.81 16.55 13.86
CA GLU A 367 -20.76 17.00 14.75
C GLU A 367 -19.34 16.92 14.15
N LYS A 368 -19.13 16.08 13.13
CA LYS A 368 -17.85 15.89 12.42
C LYS A 368 -17.79 16.61 11.08
N ARG A 369 -18.95 16.95 10.50
CA ARG A 369 -19.05 17.67 9.21
C ARG A 369 -18.23 18.97 9.17
N LYS A 370 -18.12 19.67 10.30
CA LYS A 370 -17.28 20.89 10.42
C LYS A 370 -15.80 20.68 10.06
N ASP A 371 -15.28 19.47 10.26
CA ASP A 371 -13.88 19.15 9.96
C ASP A 371 -13.69 19.01 8.44
N LEU A 372 -14.65 18.38 7.74
CA LEU A 372 -14.73 18.37 6.28
C LEU A 372 -14.79 19.80 5.70
N ILE A 373 -15.68 20.64 6.22
CA ILE A 373 -15.82 22.03 5.74
C ILE A 373 -14.51 22.81 5.92
N ARG A 374 -13.83 22.65 7.06
CA ARG A 374 -12.53 23.29 7.30
C ARG A 374 -11.46 22.86 6.27
N ILE A 375 -11.43 21.57 5.92
CA ILE A 375 -10.53 21.06 4.87
C ILE A 375 -10.89 21.70 3.54
N VAL A 376 -12.17 21.68 3.16
CA VAL A 376 -12.65 22.28 1.90
C VAL A 376 -12.25 23.75 1.80
N GLU A 377 -12.46 24.54 2.86
CA GLU A 377 -12.07 25.95 2.91
C GLU A 377 -10.55 26.14 2.77
N LYS A 378 -9.75 25.34 3.49
CA LYS A 378 -8.29 25.36 3.40
C LYS A 378 -7.80 25.05 1.98
N MET A 379 -8.51 24.18 1.26
CA MET A 379 -8.14 23.74 -0.08
C MET A 379 -8.50 24.72 -1.19
N LYS A 380 -9.37 25.72 -0.93
CA LYS A 380 -9.74 26.76 -1.92
C LYS A 380 -8.55 27.56 -2.45
N LYS A 381 -7.44 27.62 -1.72
CA LYS A 381 -6.21 28.32 -2.14
C LYS A 381 -5.42 27.58 -3.23
N PHE A 382 -5.79 26.35 -3.56
CA PHE A 382 -5.15 25.52 -4.57
C PHE A 382 -6.03 25.38 -5.80
N SER A 383 -5.39 25.24 -6.96
CA SER A 383 -6.05 25.23 -8.28
C SER A 383 -6.67 23.89 -8.68
N PHE A 384 -7.31 23.19 -7.73
CA PHE A 384 -8.09 21.99 -8.05
C PHE A 384 -9.24 22.34 -9.01
N LYS A 385 -9.53 21.46 -9.96
CA LYS A 385 -10.61 21.68 -10.94
C LYS A 385 -11.99 21.26 -10.42
N GLY A 386 -12.02 20.39 -9.42
CA GLY A 386 -13.21 19.91 -8.76
C GLY A 386 -12.93 19.31 -7.39
N LEU A 387 -14.01 19.00 -6.69
CA LEU A 387 -14.06 18.27 -5.43
C LEU A 387 -14.91 17.02 -5.61
N HIS A 388 -14.37 15.88 -5.24
CA HIS A 388 -15.04 14.59 -5.26
C HIS A 388 -15.22 14.09 -3.84
N LEU A 389 -16.47 13.82 -3.47
CA LEU A 389 -16.80 13.21 -2.18
C LEU A 389 -16.99 11.71 -2.38
N ASP A 390 -16.26 10.91 -1.61
CA ASP A 390 -16.39 9.45 -1.57
C ASP A 390 -16.78 9.01 -0.16
N ILE A 391 -17.94 9.48 0.29
CA ILE A 391 -18.42 9.30 1.67
C ILE A 391 -19.61 8.34 1.64
N GLU A 392 -19.35 7.08 1.96
CA GLU A 392 -20.35 6.01 1.87
C GLU A 392 -21.17 5.85 3.15
N PRO A 393 -22.51 6.03 3.11
CA PRO A 393 -23.38 5.76 4.26
C PRO A 393 -23.26 4.34 4.81
N ASP A 394 -23.06 3.36 3.91
CA ASP A 394 -23.03 1.95 4.28
C ASP A 394 -21.79 1.55 5.08
N SER A 395 -20.72 2.35 5.04
CA SER A 395 -19.49 2.13 5.81
C SER A 395 -19.62 2.48 7.29
N LEU A 396 -20.71 3.14 7.70
CA LEU A 396 -20.97 3.48 9.10
C LEU A 396 -21.59 2.31 9.88
N PRO A 397 -21.35 2.21 11.20
CA PRO A 397 -21.97 1.18 12.04
C PRO A 397 -23.50 1.28 12.03
N ASP A 398 -24.17 0.11 12.02
CA ASP A 398 -25.64 0.00 12.01
C ASP A 398 -26.32 0.70 10.81
N SER A 399 -25.58 0.90 9.71
CA SER A 399 -26.08 1.57 8.51
C SER A 399 -27.35 0.94 7.96
N GLU A 400 -27.50 -0.40 8.07
CA GLU A 400 -28.66 -1.11 7.53
C GLU A 400 -30.00 -0.66 8.12
N ASN A 401 -30.03 -0.33 9.41
CA ASN A 401 -31.23 0.09 10.13
C ASN A 401 -31.46 1.61 10.05
N ARG A 402 -30.44 2.37 9.59
CA ARG A 402 -30.42 3.83 9.62
C ARG A 402 -30.24 4.46 8.23
N ARG A 403 -30.37 3.70 7.14
CA ARG A 403 -30.11 4.16 5.77
C ARG A 403 -30.78 5.49 5.42
N GLN A 404 -32.06 5.65 5.73
CA GLN A 404 -32.81 6.89 5.48
C GLN A 404 -32.22 8.10 6.21
N GLU A 405 -31.85 7.92 7.48
CA GLU A 405 -31.22 8.96 8.29
C GLU A 405 -29.87 9.35 7.70
N LEU A 406 -29.02 8.35 7.38
CA LEU A 406 -27.70 8.58 6.81
C LEU A 406 -27.76 9.20 5.40
N LEU A 407 -28.78 8.88 4.60
CA LEU A 407 -29.04 9.57 3.33
C LEU A 407 -29.44 11.02 3.53
N GLY A 408 -30.23 11.32 4.57
CA GLY A 408 -30.49 12.69 5.00
C GLY A 408 -29.21 13.43 5.32
N TYR A 409 -28.33 12.82 6.11
CA TYR A 409 -27.02 13.38 6.43
C TYR A 409 -26.13 13.57 5.21
N LEU A 410 -26.13 12.64 4.25
CA LEU A 410 -25.39 12.80 3.00
C LEU A 410 -25.88 14.01 2.20
N LYS A 411 -27.20 14.18 2.05
CA LYS A 411 -27.79 15.35 1.36
C LYS A 411 -27.35 16.65 2.03
N ASP A 412 -27.40 16.71 3.35
CA ASP A 412 -27.02 17.90 4.09
C ASP A 412 -25.52 18.19 4.01
N THR A 413 -24.68 17.15 4.10
CA THR A 413 -23.23 17.26 3.91
C THR A 413 -22.88 17.81 2.52
N VAL A 414 -23.51 17.29 1.46
CA VAL A 414 -23.29 17.78 0.08
C VAL A 414 -23.69 19.25 -0.05
N LYS A 415 -24.83 19.65 0.51
CA LYS A 415 -25.28 21.07 0.50
C LYS A 415 -24.31 21.99 1.23
N GLU A 416 -23.82 21.60 2.40
CA GLU A 416 -22.85 22.40 3.15
C GLU A 416 -21.50 22.52 2.45
N VAL A 417 -20.99 21.42 1.88
CA VAL A 417 -19.78 21.46 1.06
C VAL A 417 -19.96 22.38 -0.15
N ARG A 418 -21.14 22.33 -0.79
CA ARG A 418 -21.46 23.20 -1.91
C ARG A 418 -21.48 24.68 -1.52
N GLN A 419 -21.92 25.01 -0.31
CA GLN A 419 -21.93 26.39 0.20
C GLN A 419 -20.51 26.87 0.58
N ALA A 420 -19.63 25.97 1.03
CA ALA A 420 -18.29 26.33 1.47
C ALA A 420 -17.30 26.60 0.31
N SER A 421 -17.53 26.02 -0.87
CA SER A 421 -16.62 26.08 -2.01
C SER A 421 -17.34 26.33 -3.33
N ASP A 422 -16.67 26.94 -4.30
CA ASP A 422 -17.16 27.10 -5.68
C ASP A 422 -16.62 26.01 -6.63
N MET A 423 -15.77 25.09 -6.13
CA MET A 423 -15.23 23.98 -6.93
C MET A 423 -16.36 23.07 -7.43
N LYS A 424 -16.32 22.62 -8.68
CA LYS A 424 -17.33 21.67 -9.20
C LYS A 424 -17.38 20.42 -8.32
N LEU A 425 -18.58 20.06 -7.86
CA LEU A 425 -18.77 18.98 -6.88
C LEU A 425 -19.21 17.70 -7.59
N SER A 426 -18.61 16.58 -7.21
CA SER A 426 -18.99 15.25 -7.67
C SER A 426 -19.04 14.31 -6.46
N LEU A 427 -19.75 13.19 -6.61
CA LEU A 427 -20.06 12.30 -5.49
C LEU A 427 -20.05 10.84 -5.95
N SER A 428 -19.37 9.96 -5.20
CA SER A 428 -19.56 8.51 -5.30
C SER A 428 -20.84 8.09 -4.61
N ILE A 429 -21.63 7.22 -5.25
CA ILE A 429 -22.86 6.66 -4.68
C ILE A 429 -22.98 5.18 -5.01
N HIS A 430 -23.32 4.37 -4.01
CA HIS A 430 -23.67 2.98 -4.22
C HIS A 430 -24.98 2.85 -5.04
N PRO A 431 -25.05 1.98 -6.06
CA PRO A 431 -26.18 1.89 -7.00
C PRO A 431 -27.55 1.72 -6.34
N ARG A 432 -27.64 1.00 -5.21
CA ARG A 432 -28.87 0.83 -4.40
C ARG A 432 -29.64 2.14 -4.15
N TYR A 433 -28.92 3.25 -3.96
CA TYR A 433 -29.50 4.56 -3.67
C TYR A 433 -30.04 5.27 -4.93
N LEU A 434 -29.87 4.69 -6.10
CA LEU A 434 -30.26 5.25 -7.39
C LEU A 434 -31.26 4.36 -8.16
N GLU A 435 -31.54 3.15 -7.66
CA GLU A 435 -32.35 2.11 -8.33
C GLU A 435 -33.87 2.24 -8.08
N GLY A 436 -34.34 3.32 -7.44
CA GLY A 436 -35.77 3.58 -7.26
C GLY A 436 -36.45 2.78 -6.14
N GLY A 437 -35.68 2.14 -5.24
CA GLY A 437 -36.20 1.47 -4.05
C GLY A 437 -36.68 2.44 -2.95
N PRO A 438 -37.23 1.94 -1.83
CA PRO A 438 -37.70 2.78 -0.71
C PRO A 438 -36.57 3.65 -0.13
N ASP A 439 -35.34 3.13 -0.14
CA ASP A 439 -34.12 3.83 0.29
C ASP A 439 -33.40 4.56 -0.85
N SER A 440 -34.08 4.91 -1.94
CA SER A 440 -33.44 5.64 -3.05
C SER A 440 -33.56 7.16 -2.92
N LEU A 441 -32.55 7.85 -3.43
CA LEU A 441 -32.60 9.29 -3.67
C LEU A 441 -33.51 9.55 -4.86
N SER A 442 -34.49 10.44 -4.69
CA SER A 442 -35.34 10.84 -5.81
C SER A 442 -34.54 11.66 -6.83
N SER A 443 -34.97 11.66 -8.09
CA SER A 443 -34.33 12.50 -9.10
C SER A 443 -34.38 14.00 -8.76
N LEU A 444 -35.41 14.42 -8.01
CA LEU A 444 -35.53 15.79 -7.50
C LEU A 444 -34.49 16.08 -6.40
N ASP A 445 -34.28 15.14 -5.47
CA ASP A 445 -33.22 15.26 -4.45
C ASP A 445 -31.87 15.46 -5.12
N LEU A 446 -31.53 14.59 -6.08
CA LEU A 446 -30.27 14.66 -6.81
C LEU A 446 -30.15 15.98 -7.58
N ALA A 447 -31.23 16.45 -8.23
CA ALA A 447 -31.22 17.71 -8.97
C ALA A 447 -30.95 18.92 -8.07
N GLY A 448 -31.42 18.87 -6.83
CA GLY A 448 -31.16 19.90 -5.82
C GLY A 448 -29.73 19.93 -5.28
N LEU A 449 -28.88 18.93 -5.58
CA LEU A 449 -27.50 18.87 -5.10
C LEU A 449 -26.48 19.58 -6.01
N ASP A 450 -26.87 19.97 -7.24
CA ASP A 450 -26.02 20.69 -8.21
C ASP A 450 -24.63 20.03 -8.42
N LEU A 451 -24.65 18.74 -8.73
CA LEU A 451 -23.44 17.94 -8.96
C LEU A 451 -23.00 18.01 -10.43
N GLU A 452 -21.68 18.06 -10.68
CA GLU A 452 -21.11 17.95 -12.02
C GLU A 452 -21.34 16.56 -12.62
N TYR A 453 -21.16 15.52 -11.79
CA TYR A 453 -21.49 14.14 -12.10
C TYR A 453 -21.59 13.30 -10.81
N ILE A 454 -22.25 12.15 -10.92
CA ILE A 454 -22.32 11.10 -9.90
C ILE A 454 -21.49 9.90 -10.37
N SER A 455 -20.54 9.44 -9.55
CA SER A 455 -19.78 8.22 -9.79
C SER A 455 -20.53 7.03 -9.18
N VAL A 456 -21.05 6.13 -10.02
CA VAL A 456 -21.86 5.00 -9.55
C VAL A 456 -20.98 3.77 -9.35
N MET A 457 -20.89 3.28 -8.12
CA MET A 457 -20.01 2.16 -7.74
C MET A 457 -20.64 0.80 -8.06
N ILE A 458 -20.56 0.40 -9.34
CA ILE A 458 -21.06 -0.91 -9.80
C ILE A 458 -19.86 -1.84 -9.97
N TYR A 459 -19.44 -2.48 -8.88
CA TYR A 459 -18.32 -3.41 -8.92
C TYR A 459 -18.76 -4.77 -9.43
N THR A 460 -18.48 -5.02 -10.71
CA THR A 460 -18.63 -6.33 -11.32
C THR A 460 -17.67 -6.50 -12.49
N THR A 461 -17.05 -7.67 -12.63
CA THR A 461 -16.20 -7.98 -13.78
C THR A 461 -16.98 -8.39 -15.03
N ASP A 462 -18.30 -8.55 -14.92
CA ASP A 462 -19.22 -8.84 -16.04
C ASP A 462 -19.65 -7.52 -16.72
N PRO A 463 -19.14 -7.22 -17.93
CA PRO A 463 -19.39 -5.94 -18.59
C PRO A 463 -20.87 -5.76 -18.93
N GLU A 464 -21.60 -6.83 -19.22
CA GLU A 464 -23.01 -6.72 -19.59
C GLU A 464 -23.87 -6.41 -18.37
N LYS A 465 -23.56 -6.99 -17.21
CA LYS A 465 -24.24 -6.62 -15.96
C LYS A 465 -23.96 -5.17 -15.58
N ALA A 466 -22.71 -4.72 -15.68
CA ALA A 466 -22.34 -3.33 -15.40
C ALA A 466 -23.11 -2.37 -16.31
N VAL A 467 -23.09 -2.59 -17.63
CA VAL A 467 -23.76 -1.75 -18.61
C VAL A 467 -25.29 -1.74 -18.41
N ARG A 468 -25.91 -2.92 -18.23
CA ARG A 468 -27.38 -3.00 -18.02
C ARG A 468 -27.79 -2.21 -16.78
N ARG A 469 -27.15 -2.49 -15.64
CA ARG A 469 -27.44 -1.83 -14.36
C ARG A 469 -27.25 -0.32 -14.44
N MET A 470 -26.19 0.12 -15.12
CA MET A 470 -25.92 1.55 -15.32
C MET A 470 -26.99 2.23 -16.19
N ARG A 471 -27.41 1.59 -17.29
CA ARG A 471 -28.48 2.12 -18.15
C ARG A 471 -29.79 2.29 -17.38
N ASP A 472 -30.15 1.31 -16.57
CA ASP A 472 -31.39 1.36 -15.77
C ASP A 472 -31.37 2.55 -14.80
N ILE A 473 -30.25 2.76 -14.09
CA ILE A 473 -30.06 3.92 -13.21
C ILE A 473 -30.17 5.25 -13.96
N MET A 474 -29.57 5.35 -15.16
CA MET A 474 -29.61 6.56 -15.97
C MET A 474 -31.01 6.87 -16.53
N ILE A 475 -31.80 5.84 -16.85
CA ILE A 475 -33.19 6.00 -17.31
C ILE A 475 -34.07 6.56 -16.20
N VAL A 476 -33.86 6.13 -14.95
CA VAL A 476 -34.60 6.66 -13.80
C VAL A 476 -34.19 8.10 -13.51
N ASN A 477 -32.91 8.47 -13.69
CA ASN A 477 -32.34 9.74 -13.25
C ASN A 477 -31.90 10.65 -14.41
N THR A 478 -32.81 10.93 -15.34
CA THR A 478 -32.51 11.59 -16.63
C THR A 478 -31.95 13.02 -16.56
N SER A 479 -32.08 13.72 -15.43
CA SER A 479 -31.57 15.09 -15.25
C SER A 479 -30.11 15.15 -14.80
N GLN A 480 -29.48 13.99 -14.58
CA GLN A 480 -28.14 13.89 -14.01
C GLN A 480 -27.09 13.40 -14.99
N TYR A 481 -25.84 13.71 -14.65
CA TYR A 481 -24.66 13.18 -15.33
C TYR A 481 -24.00 12.11 -14.49
N PHE A 482 -23.57 11.03 -15.13
CA PHE A 482 -23.03 9.88 -14.43
C PHE A 482 -21.72 9.40 -15.02
N CYS A 483 -20.81 9.00 -14.14
CA CYS A 483 -19.68 8.14 -14.47
C CYS A 483 -19.92 6.76 -13.85
N LEU A 484 -19.43 5.72 -14.51
CA LEU A 484 -19.47 4.36 -13.97
C LEU A 484 -18.13 4.08 -13.30
N ALA A 485 -18.15 3.80 -12.00
CA ALA A 485 -16.97 3.37 -11.27
C ALA A 485 -16.77 1.86 -11.43
N GLN A 486 -15.54 1.43 -11.70
CA GLN A 486 -15.12 0.03 -11.81
C GLN A 486 -13.91 -0.19 -10.92
N SER A 487 -13.84 -1.35 -10.26
CA SER A 487 -12.74 -1.65 -9.34
C SER A 487 -11.66 -2.55 -9.98
N VAL A 488 -10.43 -2.26 -9.63
CA VAL A 488 -9.20 -3.03 -9.84
C VAL A 488 -8.53 -3.30 -8.49
N GLU A 489 -9.22 -3.08 -7.36
CA GLU A 489 -8.66 -3.26 -6.03
C GLU A 489 -8.36 -4.73 -5.73
N ARG A 490 -7.21 -5.01 -5.12
CA ARG A 490 -6.79 -6.39 -4.84
C ARG A 490 -7.63 -7.09 -3.75
N VAL A 491 -8.25 -6.29 -2.89
CA VAL A 491 -8.99 -6.78 -1.71
C VAL A 491 -10.38 -7.32 -2.06
N LEU A 492 -10.93 -6.88 -3.20
CA LEU A 492 -12.26 -7.30 -3.65
C LEU A 492 -12.22 -8.68 -4.35
N SER A 493 -13.38 -9.30 -4.46
CA SER A 493 -13.52 -10.60 -5.11
C SER A 493 -13.23 -10.52 -6.62
N PRO A 494 -12.79 -11.61 -7.29
CA PRO A 494 -12.62 -11.62 -8.76
C PRO A 494 -13.90 -11.33 -9.56
N SER A 495 -15.08 -11.44 -8.93
CA SER A 495 -16.35 -11.06 -9.52
C SER A 495 -16.64 -9.56 -9.47
N GLU A 496 -15.91 -8.80 -8.63
CA GLU A 496 -16.14 -7.37 -8.33
C GLU A 496 -14.95 -6.50 -8.75
N SER A 497 -13.75 -7.08 -8.83
CA SER A 497 -12.52 -6.38 -9.23
C SER A 497 -11.79 -7.08 -10.37
N TYR A 498 -11.27 -6.27 -11.29
CA TYR A 498 -10.46 -6.72 -12.41
C TYR A 498 -9.01 -7.06 -12.03
N PHE A 499 -8.58 -6.88 -10.78
CA PHE A 499 -7.19 -7.06 -10.35
C PHE A 499 -6.56 -8.38 -10.84
N SER A 500 -7.28 -9.50 -10.67
CA SER A 500 -6.81 -10.84 -11.03
C SER A 500 -7.01 -11.20 -12.51
N SER A 501 -7.74 -10.37 -13.27
CA SER A 501 -8.02 -10.56 -14.69
C SER A 501 -6.87 -10.11 -15.61
N GLY A 502 -5.99 -9.26 -15.08
CA GLY A 502 -4.85 -8.71 -15.78
C GLY A 502 -5.15 -7.48 -16.63
N GLU A 503 -4.09 -6.71 -16.95
CA GLU A 503 -4.23 -5.37 -17.54
C GLU A 503 -4.85 -5.39 -18.95
N GLY A 504 -4.50 -6.38 -19.77
CA GLY A 504 -5.04 -6.52 -21.12
C GLY A 504 -6.56 -6.73 -21.14
N LEU A 505 -7.05 -7.69 -20.34
CA LEU A 505 -8.48 -7.97 -20.25
C LEU A 505 -9.25 -6.81 -19.61
N TYR A 506 -8.70 -6.19 -18.56
CA TYR A 506 -9.26 -4.98 -17.98
C TYR A 506 -9.47 -3.88 -19.02
N ARG A 507 -8.44 -3.56 -19.81
CA ARG A 507 -8.51 -2.51 -20.85
C ARG A 507 -9.59 -2.83 -21.89
N GLU A 508 -9.61 -4.06 -22.41
CA GLU A 508 -10.63 -4.50 -23.36
C GLU A 508 -12.05 -4.32 -22.81
N ARG A 509 -12.25 -4.67 -21.53
CA ARG A 509 -13.55 -4.58 -20.86
C ARG A 509 -13.97 -3.13 -20.63
N MET A 510 -13.07 -2.27 -20.17
CA MET A 510 -13.35 -0.84 -19.97
C MET A 510 -13.71 -0.16 -21.30
N GLU A 511 -12.97 -0.47 -22.37
CA GLU A 511 -13.31 0.05 -23.69
C GLU A 511 -14.69 -0.43 -24.17
N ARG A 512 -15.03 -1.71 -23.96
CA ARG A 512 -16.35 -2.25 -24.31
C ARG A 512 -17.45 -1.52 -23.55
N ILE A 513 -17.32 -1.41 -22.23
CA ILE A 513 -18.29 -0.72 -21.37
C ILE A 513 -18.44 0.74 -21.81
N GLY A 514 -17.32 1.45 -22.01
CA GLY A 514 -17.30 2.84 -22.44
C GLY A 514 -18.00 3.05 -23.78
N ARG A 515 -17.73 2.18 -24.79
CA ARG A 515 -18.44 2.21 -26.08
C ARG A 515 -19.94 1.97 -25.91
N GLU A 516 -20.33 0.97 -25.14
CA GLU A 516 -21.74 0.60 -24.97
C GLU A 516 -22.56 1.66 -24.22
N LEU A 517 -21.97 2.37 -23.25
CA LEU A 517 -22.63 3.43 -22.51
C LEU A 517 -22.53 4.79 -23.21
N SER A 518 -21.64 4.94 -24.19
CA SER A 518 -21.44 6.22 -24.88
C SER A 518 -22.71 6.77 -25.55
N ALA A 519 -23.58 5.90 -26.04
CA ALA A 519 -24.83 6.29 -26.67
C ALA A 519 -25.88 6.82 -25.67
N SER A 520 -25.72 6.56 -24.37
CA SER A 520 -26.68 6.95 -23.34
C SER A 520 -26.54 8.43 -22.96
N LYS A 521 -27.64 9.17 -23.04
CA LYS A 521 -27.70 10.57 -22.59
C LYS A 521 -27.42 10.64 -21.09
N GLY A 522 -26.44 11.45 -20.69
CA GLY A 522 -26.04 11.62 -19.29
C GLY A 522 -24.76 10.87 -18.92
N PHE A 523 -24.27 9.92 -19.74
CA PHE A 523 -23.02 9.22 -19.45
C PHE A 523 -21.80 10.10 -19.76
N ARG A 524 -20.93 10.31 -18.77
CA ARG A 524 -19.74 11.18 -18.85
C ARG A 524 -18.44 10.42 -19.04
N GLY A 525 -18.31 9.22 -18.47
CA GLY A 525 -17.07 8.47 -18.53
C GLY A 525 -16.98 7.34 -17.52
N LEU A 526 -15.76 6.82 -17.36
CA LEU A 526 -15.43 5.75 -16.43
C LEU A 526 -14.51 6.29 -15.32
N VAL A 527 -14.67 5.77 -14.11
CA VAL A 527 -13.75 6.04 -12.99
C VAL A 527 -13.20 4.71 -12.48
N ILE A 528 -11.89 4.61 -12.30
CA ILE A 528 -11.23 3.37 -11.93
C ILE A 528 -10.74 3.46 -10.48
N GLN A 529 -11.12 2.50 -9.65
CA GLN A 529 -10.70 2.41 -8.26
C GLN A 529 -9.82 1.17 -8.06
N ALA A 530 -8.53 1.26 -7.73
CA ALA A 530 -7.73 2.45 -7.49
C ALA A 530 -6.36 2.38 -8.18
N TRP A 531 -5.69 3.53 -8.30
CA TRP A 531 -4.40 3.70 -8.97
C TRP A 531 -3.32 2.76 -8.44
N GLU A 532 -3.26 2.57 -7.12
CA GLU A 532 -2.24 1.82 -6.40
C GLU A 532 -2.21 0.34 -6.80
N ASP A 533 -3.33 -0.19 -7.27
CA ASP A 533 -3.48 -1.59 -7.64
C ASP A 533 -3.28 -1.88 -9.13
N LEU A 534 -3.36 -0.85 -9.99
CA LEU A 534 -3.15 -1.01 -11.43
C LEU A 534 -1.78 -1.57 -11.80
N GLY A 535 -0.74 -1.23 -11.03
CA GLY A 535 0.62 -1.74 -11.26
C GLY A 535 0.83 -3.19 -10.83
N GLY A 536 -0.07 -3.75 -10.01
CA GLY A 536 0.00 -5.12 -9.51
C GLY A 536 -0.82 -6.14 -10.30
N MET A 537 -1.55 -5.68 -11.34
CA MET A 537 -2.31 -6.56 -12.21
C MET A 537 -1.35 -7.44 -13.01
N LYS A 538 -1.61 -8.75 -13.05
CA LYS A 538 -0.78 -9.69 -13.83
C LYS A 538 -0.94 -9.39 -15.32
N GLU A 539 0.14 -9.47 -16.10
CA GLU A 539 0.04 -9.41 -17.58
C GLU A 539 -0.59 -10.67 -18.17
#